data_AF-A0A4U3A3E3-F1
#
_entry.id   AF-A0A4U3A3E3-F1
#
_cell.length_a   1.000
_cell.length_b   1.000
_cell.length_c   1.000
_cell.angle_alpha   90.00
_cell.angle_beta   90.00
_cell.angle_gamma   90.00
#
_symmetry.space_group_name_H-M   'P 1'
#
loop_
_entity.id
_entity.type
_entity.pdbx_description
1 polymer ?
#
loop_
_entity_poly.entity_id
_entity_poly.type
_entity_poly.pdbx_seq_one_letter_code
_entity_poly.pdbx_strand_id
1 'polypeptide(L)'
;TDAICSAIAYAELKKELGMNAEPVRLGEISGETQFALDSFKVEGPRFVETVANEVDNVILVDHNERQQSANDIESVRVLEVIDHHRIANFETSDPIYYRCEPVGCTATILNKMYKENGVTIRKEVAGLMLSAIISDSLLFKSPTCTEQDVAAARELAEIA
;
A
#
# COMPACT_ATOMS: atom_id res chain seq x y z
N THR A 1 9.16 -2.07 2.44
CA THR A 1 8.15 -2.91 3.09
C THR A 1 6.76 -2.33 2.90
N ASP A 2 6.59 -1.01 3.04
CA ASP A 2 5.29 -0.35 2.82
C ASP A 2 4.65 -0.67 1.46
N ALA A 3 5.31 -0.37 0.34
CA ALA A 3 4.79 -0.72 -1.01
C ALA A 3 4.18 -2.12 -1.13
N ILE A 4 4.82 -3.16 -0.59
CA ILE A 4 4.34 -4.54 -0.65
C ILE A 4 3.16 -4.77 0.31
N CYS A 5 3.30 -4.37 1.56
CA CYS A 5 2.28 -4.58 2.59
C CYS A 5 1.02 -3.77 2.31
N SER A 6 1.16 -2.52 1.85
CA SER A 6 0.06 -1.66 1.46
C SER A 6 -0.64 -2.17 0.19
N ALA A 7 0.08 -2.73 -0.78
CA ALA A 7 -0.56 -3.36 -1.94
C ALA A 7 -1.45 -4.54 -1.51
N ILE A 8 -0.94 -5.43 -0.65
CA ILE A 8 -1.71 -6.56 -0.10
C ILE A 8 -2.93 -6.06 0.68
N ALA A 9 -2.71 -5.14 1.63
CA ALA A 9 -3.76 -4.62 2.49
C ALA A 9 -4.86 -3.91 1.68
N TYR A 10 -4.49 -3.14 0.66
CA TYR A 10 -5.49 -2.41 -0.13
C TYR A 10 -6.23 -3.32 -1.11
N ALA A 11 -5.57 -4.30 -1.70
CA ALA A 11 -6.24 -5.31 -2.52
C ALA A 11 -7.26 -6.13 -1.71
N GLU A 12 -6.96 -6.46 -0.44
CA GLU A 12 -7.93 -7.08 0.46
C GLU A 12 -9.13 -6.18 0.73
N LEU A 13 -8.90 -4.91 1.09
CA LEU A 13 -9.98 -3.96 1.32
C LEU A 13 -10.88 -3.84 0.08
N LYS A 14 -10.30 -3.78 -1.12
CA LYS A 14 -11.06 -3.73 -2.37
C LYS A 14 -11.90 -4.98 -2.61
N LYS A 15 -11.38 -6.17 -2.30
CA LYS A 15 -12.15 -7.42 -2.39
C LYS A 15 -13.35 -7.44 -1.45
N GLU A 16 -13.17 -7.00 -0.21
CA GLU A 16 -14.27 -6.88 0.77
C GLU A 16 -15.33 -5.85 0.31
N LEU A 17 -14.93 -4.85 -0.47
CA LEU A 17 -15.82 -3.86 -1.09
C LEU A 17 -16.38 -4.30 -2.45
N GLY A 18 -16.18 -5.55 -2.85
CA GLY A 18 -16.76 -6.13 -4.07
C GLY A 18 -15.99 -5.82 -5.37
N MET A 19 -14.77 -5.29 -5.28
CA MET A 19 -13.88 -5.09 -6.42
C MET A 19 -12.89 -6.24 -6.54
N ASN A 20 -12.75 -6.81 -7.75
CA ASN A 20 -11.72 -7.80 -8.03
C ASN A 20 -10.34 -7.11 -8.17
N ALA A 21 -9.47 -7.25 -7.17
CA ALA A 21 -8.15 -6.64 -7.14
C ALA A 21 -7.06 -7.69 -6.85
N GLU A 22 -5.91 -7.61 -7.51
CA GLU A 22 -4.73 -8.45 -7.24
C GLU A 22 -3.57 -7.54 -6.81
N PRO A 23 -2.91 -7.80 -5.67
CA PRO A 23 -1.66 -7.13 -5.34
C PRO A 23 -0.52 -7.71 -6.19
N VAL A 24 0.28 -6.83 -6.79
CA VAL A 24 1.48 -7.19 -7.57
C VAL A 24 2.69 -6.39 -7.12
N ARG A 25 3.89 -6.81 -7.50
CA ARG A 25 5.16 -6.10 -7.21
C ARG A 25 5.96 -5.85 -8.47
N LEU A 26 6.74 -4.76 -8.45
CA LEU A 26 7.58 -4.31 -9.57
C LEU A 26 9.08 -4.60 -9.38
N GLY A 27 9.46 -5.22 -8.26
CA GLY A 27 10.86 -5.47 -7.94
C GLY A 27 11.04 -6.63 -6.96
N GLU A 28 12.29 -6.96 -6.67
CA GLU A 28 12.66 -7.99 -5.71
C GLU A 28 12.17 -7.68 -4.28
N ILE A 29 11.83 -8.72 -3.54
CA ILE A 29 11.40 -8.60 -2.14
C ILE A 29 12.65 -8.46 -1.27
N SER A 30 12.72 -7.38 -0.49
CA SER A 30 13.84 -7.16 0.45
C SER A 30 13.81 -8.16 1.61
N GLY A 31 14.94 -8.37 2.28
CA GLY A 31 14.98 -9.26 3.45
C GLY A 31 14.07 -8.81 4.61
N GLU A 32 13.90 -7.50 4.80
CA GLU A 32 12.95 -6.97 5.79
C GLU A 32 11.50 -7.31 5.43
N THR A 33 11.13 -7.13 4.16
CA THR A 33 9.78 -7.45 3.69
C THR A 33 9.53 -8.96 3.72
N GLN A 34 10.53 -9.77 3.34
CA GLN A 34 10.42 -11.23 3.42
C GLN A 34 10.21 -11.69 4.87
N PHE A 35 10.92 -11.09 5.83
CA PHE A 35 10.73 -11.39 7.25
C PHE A 35 9.29 -11.10 7.71
N ALA A 36 8.69 -9.99 7.27
CA ALA A 36 7.30 -9.66 7.57
C ALA A 36 6.32 -10.68 6.94
N LEU A 37 6.50 -10.99 5.66
CA LEU A 37 5.69 -11.98 4.95
C LEU A 37 5.74 -13.36 5.63
N ASP A 38 6.93 -13.84 5.98
CA ASP A 38 7.14 -15.12 6.66
C ASP A 38 6.52 -15.14 8.06
N SER A 39 6.68 -14.05 8.81
CA SER A 39 6.16 -13.91 10.18
C SER A 39 4.63 -14.04 10.21
N PHE A 40 3.95 -13.47 9.22
CA PHE A 40 2.49 -13.50 9.10
C PHE A 40 1.96 -14.56 8.14
N LYS A 41 2.85 -15.43 7.61
CA LYS A 41 2.50 -16.53 6.69
C LYS A 41 1.71 -16.08 5.45
N VAL A 42 2.08 -14.93 4.91
CA VAL A 42 1.47 -14.36 3.71
C VAL A 42 2.42 -14.57 2.53
N GLU A 43 1.90 -15.08 1.42
CA GLU A 43 2.69 -15.19 0.19
C GLU A 43 2.97 -13.80 -0.40
N GLY A 44 4.18 -13.60 -0.90
CA GLY A 44 4.57 -12.35 -1.55
C GLY A 44 3.79 -12.12 -2.84
N PRO A 45 3.49 -10.86 -3.21
CA PRO A 45 2.80 -10.54 -4.46
C PRO A 45 3.57 -11.05 -5.69
N ARG A 46 2.82 -11.38 -6.74
CA ARG A 46 3.38 -11.79 -8.03
C ARG A 46 4.18 -10.65 -8.65
N PHE A 47 5.33 -10.98 -9.22
CA PHE A 47 6.16 -10.03 -9.97
C PHE A 47 5.55 -9.76 -11.35
N VAL A 48 5.55 -8.48 -11.73
CA VAL A 48 5.17 -8.03 -13.08
C VAL A 48 6.14 -6.97 -13.58
N GLU A 49 6.47 -6.99 -14.86
CA GLU A 49 7.23 -5.93 -15.52
C GLU A 49 6.33 -4.93 -16.26
N THR A 50 5.18 -5.41 -16.74
CA THR A 50 4.17 -4.67 -17.50
C THR A 50 2.78 -5.08 -17.01
N VAL A 51 1.80 -4.19 -17.16
CA VAL A 51 0.43 -4.37 -16.65
C VAL A 51 -0.65 -4.26 -17.73
N ALA A 52 -0.37 -3.55 -18.83
CA ALA A 52 -1.34 -3.33 -19.92
C ALA A 52 -1.67 -4.61 -20.70
N ASN A 53 -0.83 -5.64 -20.59
CA ASN A 53 -1.10 -6.96 -21.17
C ASN A 53 -2.08 -7.80 -20.32
N GLU A 54 -2.43 -7.36 -19.11
CA GLU A 54 -3.29 -8.09 -18.18
C GLU A 54 -4.57 -7.33 -17.83
N VAL A 55 -4.48 -6.01 -17.63
CA VAL A 55 -5.58 -5.19 -17.13
C VAL A 55 -5.61 -3.81 -17.80
N ASP A 56 -6.81 -3.24 -17.90
CA ASP A 56 -7.00 -1.86 -18.37
C ASP A 56 -6.84 -0.82 -17.25
N ASN A 57 -6.92 -1.24 -15.99
CA ASN A 57 -7.02 -0.36 -14.83
C ASN A 57 -6.08 -0.79 -13.70
N VAL A 58 -5.47 0.19 -13.04
CA VAL A 58 -4.56 -0.02 -11.90
C VAL A 58 -4.85 0.94 -10.75
N ILE A 59 -4.41 0.56 -9.55
CA ILE A 59 -4.41 1.38 -8.35
C ILE A 59 -2.96 1.48 -7.88
N LEU A 60 -2.50 2.69 -7.56
CA LEU A 60 -1.16 2.92 -7.05
C LEU A 60 -1.19 3.08 -5.53
N VAL A 61 -0.23 2.46 -4.86
CA VAL A 61 0.04 2.63 -3.43
C VAL A 61 1.49 3.03 -3.25
N ASP A 62 1.76 3.89 -2.26
CA ASP A 62 3.11 4.26 -1.82
C ASP A 62 3.97 4.99 -2.87
N HIS A 63 3.38 5.38 -4.01
CA HIS A 63 4.04 6.19 -5.03
C HIS A 63 3.03 6.82 -5.99
N ASN A 64 3.49 7.83 -6.72
CA ASN A 64 2.77 8.44 -7.83
C ASN A 64 3.66 8.77 -9.03
N GLU A 65 4.97 9.01 -8.85
CA GLU A 65 5.82 9.46 -9.96
C GLU A 65 5.99 8.35 -11.01
N ARG A 66 5.74 8.65 -12.30
CA ARG A 66 5.75 7.65 -13.39
C ARG A 66 7.00 6.76 -13.42
N GLN A 67 8.18 7.35 -13.20
CA GLN A 67 9.46 6.63 -13.25
C GLN A 67 9.68 5.62 -12.10
N GLN A 68 8.80 5.62 -11.10
CA GLN A 68 8.78 4.65 -10.00
C GLN A 68 7.73 3.55 -10.22
N SER A 69 6.86 3.69 -11.21
CA SER A 69 5.74 2.81 -11.48
C SER A 69 6.07 1.74 -12.54
N ALA A 70 5.07 0.96 -12.96
CA ALA A 70 5.22 -0.03 -14.03
C ALA A 70 5.71 0.60 -15.33
N ASN A 71 6.50 -0.14 -16.12
CA ASN A 71 7.15 0.39 -17.33
C ASN A 71 6.15 0.95 -18.37
N ASP A 72 4.94 0.39 -18.39
CA ASP A 72 3.85 0.72 -19.29
C ASP A 72 2.68 1.42 -18.57
N ILE A 73 2.94 2.11 -17.46
CA ILE A 73 1.90 2.80 -16.67
C ILE A 73 1.07 3.79 -17.50
N GLU A 74 1.65 4.38 -18.54
CA GLU A 74 0.96 5.29 -19.48
C GLU A 74 -0.05 4.57 -20.39
N SER A 75 0.01 3.25 -20.46
CA SER A 75 -0.88 2.41 -21.28
C SER A 75 -2.09 1.87 -20.52
N VAL A 76 -2.22 2.18 -19.23
CA VAL A 76 -3.35 1.77 -18.38
C VAL A 76 -3.96 2.97 -17.67
N ARG A 77 -5.22 2.82 -17.22
CA ARG A 77 -5.89 3.85 -16.44
C ARG A 77 -5.57 3.70 -14.96
N VAL A 78 -4.99 4.74 -14.35
CA VAL A 78 -4.92 4.85 -12.89
C VAL A 78 -6.31 5.21 -12.37
N LEU A 79 -6.90 4.35 -11.54
CA LEU A 79 -8.20 4.62 -10.90
C LEU A 79 -8.05 5.36 -9.58
N GLU A 80 -7.03 4.99 -8.82
CA GLU A 80 -6.81 5.49 -7.46
C GLU A 80 -5.33 5.57 -7.12
N VAL A 81 -4.98 6.52 -6.24
CA VAL A 81 -3.64 6.65 -5.65
C VAL A 81 -3.78 6.83 -4.15
N ILE A 82 -3.15 5.96 -3.35
CA ILE A 82 -3.02 6.09 -1.90
C ILE A 82 -1.54 6.25 -1.56
N ASP A 83 -1.13 7.42 -1.12
CA ASP A 83 0.29 7.77 -1.02
C ASP A 83 0.55 8.75 0.13
N HIS A 84 1.80 8.88 0.54
CA HIS A 84 2.28 9.85 1.52
C HIS A 84 3.47 10.68 1.02
N HIS A 85 3.91 10.44 -0.21
CA HIS A 85 4.99 11.18 -0.86
C HIS A 85 4.53 12.52 -1.45
N ARG A 86 5.51 13.33 -1.86
CA ARG A 86 5.25 14.50 -2.72
C ARG A 86 4.61 14.04 -4.04
N ILE A 87 3.90 14.94 -4.68
CA ILE A 87 3.29 14.70 -5.99
C ILE A 87 4.16 15.32 -7.07
N ALA A 88 4.65 14.51 -8.01
CA ALA A 88 5.45 14.96 -9.15
C ALA A 88 5.36 13.96 -10.31
N ASN A 89 5.57 14.41 -11.55
CA ASN A 89 5.60 13.55 -12.74
C ASN A 89 4.40 12.58 -12.85
N PHE A 90 3.22 13.04 -12.42
CA PHE A 90 1.97 12.28 -12.41
C PHE A 90 0.87 13.11 -13.06
N GLU A 91 0.14 12.51 -14.00
CA GLU A 91 -1.01 13.13 -14.66
C GLU A 91 -2.03 12.05 -15.05
N THR A 92 -3.29 12.45 -15.16
CA THR A 92 -4.40 11.58 -15.57
C THR A 92 -5.32 12.33 -16.54
N SER A 93 -5.93 11.62 -17.47
CA SER A 93 -6.88 12.21 -18.45
C SER A 93 -8.28 12.40 -17.87
N ASP A 94 -8.68 11.53 -16.96
CA ASP A 94 -9.98 11.54 -16.27
C ASP A 94 -9.80 11.83 -14.77
N PRO A 95 -10.84 12.33 -14.07
CA PRO A 95 -10.82 12.38 -12.61
C PRO A 95 -10.61 10.99 -11.98
N ILE A 96 -9.83 10.96 -10.89
CA ILE A 96 -9.47 9.76 -10.12
C ILE A 96 -9.67 9.98 -8.62
N TYR A 97 -9.68 8.90 -7.84
CA TYR A 97 -9.59 9.01 -6.39
C TYR A 97 -8.13 9.16 -5.95
N TYR A 98 -7.73 10.36 -5.55
CA TYR A 98 -6.39 10.62 -5.03
C TYR A 98 -6.45 10.90 -3.53
N ARG A 99 -5.88 10.03 -2.71
CA ARG A 99 -5.75 10.23 -1.27
C ARG A 99 -4.28 10.28 -0.88
N CYS A 100 -3.77 11.51 -0.71
CA CYS A 100 -2.45 11.76 -0.16
C CYS A 100 -2.58 12.34 1.24
N GLU A 101 -1.90 11.76 2.22
CA GLU A 101 -1.83 12.33 3.56
C GLU A 101 -0.36 12.43 4.00
N PRO A 102 0.08 13.56 4.57
CA PRO A 102 1.47 13.74 5.02
C PRO A 102 1.70 13.01 6.37
N VAL A 103 1.59 11.69 6.34
CA VAL A 103 1.86 10.76 7.46
C VAL A 103 3.12 9.94 7.20
N GLY A 104 3.57 9.19 8.20
CA GLY A 104 4.81 8.43 8.13
C GLY A 104 4.77 7.21 7.21
N CYS A 105 3.59 6.67 6.90
CA CYS A 105 3.43 5.43 6.14
C CYS A 105 2.06 5.36 5.42
N THR A 106 2.01 4.76 4.22
CA THR A 106 0.78 4.52 3.46
C THR A 106 -0.18 3.60 4.21
N ALA A 107 0.35 2.58 4.92
CA ALA A 107 -0.47 1.69 5.74
C ALA A 107 -1.24 2.42 6.86
N THR A 108 -0.78 3.57 7.33
CA THR A 108 -1.53 4.43 8.26
C THR A 108 -2.79 5.00 7.61
N ILE A 109 -2.71 5.36 6.32
CA ILE A 109 -3.86 5.84 5.54
C ILE A 109 -4.84 4.68 5.33
N LEU A 110 -4.34 3.51 4.96
CA LEU A 110 -5.16 2.32 4.78
C LEU A 110 -5.89 1.90 6.07
N ASN A 111 -5.25 2.02 7.25
CA ASN A 111 -5.91 1.78 8.53
C ASN A 111 -7.16 2.67 8.71
N LYS A 112 -7.10 3.94 8.29
CA LYS A 112 -8.27 4.83 8.30
C LYS A 112 -9.33 4.34 7.31
N MET A 113 -8.92 3.96 6.10
CA MET A 113 -9.84 3.50 5.05
C MET A 113 -10.60 2.22 5.44
N TYR A 114 -9.95 1.27 6.12
CA TYR A 114 -10.62 0.09 6.68
C TYR A 114 -11.73 0.49 7.65
N LYS A 115 -11.42 1.40 8.59
CA LYS A 115 -12.39 1.91 9.58
C LYS A 115 -13.54 2.68 8.93
N GLU A 116 -13.24 3.56 7.99
CA GLU A 116 -14.22 4.38 7.26
C GLU A 116 -15.23 3.52 6.49
N ASN A 117 -14.78 2.35 5.99
CA ASN A 117 -15.64 1.40 5.28
C ASN A 117 -16.26 0.33 6.19
N GLY A 118 -15.98 0.36 7.49
CA GLY A 118 -16.48 -0.66 8.43
C GLY A 118 -15.98 -2.07 8.15
N VAL A 119 -14.84 -2.22 7.47
CA VAL A 119 -14.22 -3.51 7.14
C VAL A 119 -13.26 -3.90 8.25
N THR A 120 -13.38 -5.13 8.74
CA THR A 120 -12.48 -5.67 9.78
C THR A 120 -11.15 -6.08 9.15
N ILE A 121 -10.03 -5.64 9.75
CA ILE A 121 -8.69 -6.01 9.30
C ILE A 121 -8.38 -7.43 9.79
N ARG A 122 -8.02 -8.35 8.89
CA ARG A 122 -7.57 -9.70 9.27
C ARG A 122 -6.23 -9.64 10.00
N LYS A 123 -5.99 -10.60 10.89
CA LYS A 123 -4.79 -10.69 11.73
C LYS A 123 -3.50 -10.55 10.91
N GLU A 124 -3.40 -11.30 9.82
CA GLU A 124 -2.20 -11.34 8.99
C GLU A 124 -1.97 -10.00 8.29
N VAL A 125 -3.03 -9.34 7.83
CA VAL A 125 -2.96 -8.02 7.20
C VAL A 125 -2.63 -6.93 8.20
N ALA A 126 -3.16 -7.00 9.42
CA ALA A 126 -2.79 -6.08 10.49
C ALA A 126 -1.29 -6.17 10.79
N GLY A 127 -0.73 -7.39 10.82
CA GLY A 127 0.70 -7.63 10.96
C GLY A 127 1.55 -7.03 9.85
N LEU A 128 1.10 -7.14 8.59
CA LEU A 128 1.79 -6.53 7.44
C LEU A 128 1.71 -5.00 7.48
N MET A 129 0.54 -4.43 7.77
CA MET A 129 0.36 -2.99 7.90
C MET A 129 1.21 -2.43 9.06
N LEU A 130 1.29 -3.14 10.18
CA LEU A 130 2.20 -2.79 11.28
C LEU A 130 3.66 -2.83 10.83
N SER A 131 4.05 -3.85 10.07
CA SER A 131 5.42 -4.01 9.55
C SER A 131 5.82 -2.84 8.64
N ALA A 132 4.88 -2.38 7.80
CA ALA A 132 5.06 -1.19 6.97
C ALA A 132 5.33 0.06 7.82
N ILE A 133 4.49 0.32 8.82
CA ILE A 133 4.64 1.49 9.71
C ILE A 133 5.99 1.44 10.44
N ILE A 134 6.40 0.27 10.95
CA ILE A 134 7.70 0.14 11.63
C ILE A 134 8.86 0.41 10.66
N SER A 135 8.77 -0.05 9.41
CA SER A 135 9.77 0.14 8.36
C SER A 135 9.97 1.62 8.03
N ASP A 136 8.93 2.32 7.57
CA ASP A 136 9.06 3.71 7.12
C ASP A 136 9.36 4.69 8.25
N SER A 137 8.83 4.40 9.45
CA SER A 137 9.09 5.20 10.63
C SER A 137 10.44 4.90 11.28
N LEU A 138 11.19 3.89 10.82
CA LEU A 138 12.41 3.39 11.46
C LEU A 138 12.20 3.14 12.97
N LEU A 139 11.13 2.41 13.30
CA LEU A 139 10.67 2.17 14.67
C LEU A 139 10.38 3.50 15.40
N PHE A 140 9.57 4.35 14.77
CA PHE A 140 9.10 5.65 15.28
C PHE A 140 10.21 6.68 15.52
N LYS A 141 11.35 6.56 14.85
CA LYS A 141 12.51 7.47 14.98
C LYS A 141 12.69 8.39 13.79
N SER A 142 12.08 8.07 12.65
CA SER A 142 12.09 8.91 11.45
C SER A 142 11.36 10.24 11.71
N PRO A 143 11.86 11.37 11.19
CA PRO A 143 11.15 12.65 11.28
C PRO A 143 9.82 12.68 10.50
N THR A 144 9.56 11.71 9.62
CA THR A 144 8.28 11.55 8.92
C THR A 144 7.20 10.95 9.81
N CYS A 145 7.57 10.28 10.91
CA CYS A 145 6.62 9.63 11.80
C CYS A 145 5.76 10.65 12.53
N THR A 146 4.45 10.45 12.48
CA THR A 146 3.44 11.29 13.14
C THR A 146 2.76 10.53 14.28
N GLU A 147 1.99 11.25 15.09
CA GLU A 147 1.15 10.64 16.15
C GLU A 147 0.11 9.67 15.58
N GLN A 148 -0.33 9.88 14.34
CA GLN A 148 -1.29 9.02 13.67
C GLN A 148 -0.67 7.65 13.34
N ASP A 149 0.61 7.63 12.96
CA ASP A 149 1.35 6.39 12.71
C ASP A 149 1.53 5.60 14.01
N VAL A 150 1.88 6.28 15.10
CA VAL A 150 2.02 5.65 16.43
C VAL A 150 0.69 5.08 16.91
N ALA A 151 -0.42 5.80 16.70
CA ALA A 151 -1.75 5.32 17.06
C ALA A 151 -2.15 4.10 16.21
N ALA A 152 -1.99 4.17 14.89
CA ALA A 152 -2.28 3.07 13.98
C ALA A 152 -1.43 1.83 14.31
N ALA A 153 -0.13 1.99 14.57
CA ALA A 153 0.75 0.88 14.94
C ALA A 153 0.30 0.19 16.23
N ARG A 154 -0.16 0.94 17.24
CA ARG A 154 -0.68 0.35 18.49
C ARG A 154 -1.93 -0.49 18.24
N GLU A 155 -2.88 0.05 17.50
CA GLU A 155 -4.12 -0.67 17.14
C GLU A 155 -3.83 -1.94 16.35
N LEU A 156 -2.97 -1.84 15.32
CA LEU A 156 -2.61 -2.98 14.47
C LEU A 156 -1.84 -4.06 15.25
N ALA A 157 -1.00 -3.66 16.22
CA ALA A 157 -0.28 -4.59 17.09
C ALA A 157 -1.20 -5.36 18.05
N GLU A 158 -2.35 -4.81 18.43
CA GLU A 158 -3.35 -5.53 19.24
C GLU A 158 -4.11 -6.59 18.41
N ILE A 159 -4.17 -6.41 17.09
CA ILE A 159 -4.85 -7.33 16.16
C ILE A 159 -3.91 -8.45 15.69
N ALA A 160 -2.61 -8.14 15.50
CA ALA A 160 -1.58 -8.98 14.86
C ALA A 160 -1.11 -10.20 15.66
#